data_AF-A0A7X2H3P6-F1
#
_entry.id   AF-A0A7X2H3P6-F1
#
_cell.length_a   1.000
_cell.length_b   1.000
_cell.length_c   1.000
_cell.angle_alpha   90.00
_cell.angle_beta   90.00
_cell.angle_gamma   90.00
#
_symmetry.space_group_name_H-M   'P 1'
#
loop_
_entity.id
_entity.type
_entity.pdbx_description
1 polymer ?
#
loop_
_entity_poly.entity_id
_entity_poly.type
_entity_poly.pdbx_seq_one_letter_code
_entity_poly.pdbx_strand_id
1 'polypeptide(L)'
;MATVRGQNGRQLAGVSFVSNFGKETCLVAVHPLYRSRHTGTALLAAHLERLGALECNVACDDIASLKMCFNAGLAAVALTGSPKPTLLLRALQSAISPTISPQEGELLCHSPF
;
A
#
# COMPACT_ATOMS: atom_id res chain seq x y z
N MET A 1 6.04 11.68 5.46
CA MET A 1 6.09 11.79 6.94
C MET A 1 4.70 12.06 7.48
N ALA A 2 4.41 11.59 8.69
CA ALA A 2 3.13 11.78 9.38
C ALA A 2 3.37 12.53 10.69
N THR A 3 2.51 13.51 10.98
CA THR A 3 2.59 14.32 12.20
C THR A 3 1.24 14.34 12.92
N VAL A 4 1.27 14.43 14.25
CA VAL A 4 0.08 14.69 15.07
C VAL A 4 0.17 16.08 15.71
N ARG A 5 -0.97 16.61 16.17
CA ARG A 5 -0.99 17.81 17.01
C ARG A 5 -0.92 17.40 18.47
N GLY A 6 0.14 17.81 19.16
CA GLY A 6 0.30 17.68 20.61
C GLY A 6 0.18 19.05 21.29
N GLN A 7 0.37 19.06 22.62
CA GLN A 7 0.31 20.29 23.43
C GLN A 7 1.38 21.31 23.00
N ASN A 8 2.53 20.86 22.52
CA ASN A 8 3.64 21.70 22.07
C ASN A 8 3.66 21.89 20.53
N GLY A 9 2.52 21.74 19.85
CA GLY A 9 2.43 21.90 18.39
C GLY A 9 2.55 20.58 17.61
N ARG A 10 3.04 20.65 16.37
CA ARG A 10 3.17 19.46 15.50
C ARG A 10 4.30 18.56 15.98
N GLN A 11 3.99 17.30 16.23
CA GLN A 11 4.95 16.28 16.63
C GLN A 11 5.03 15.19 15.57
N LEU A 12 6.24 14.69 15.31
CA LEU A 12 6.46 13.61 14.35
C LEU A 12 5.88 12.30 14.89
N ALA A 13 4.92 11.74 14.15
CA ALA A 13 4.25 10.49 14.52
C ALA A 13 4.83 9.28 13.77
N GLY A 14 5.33 9.50 12.56
CA GLY A 14 6.00 8.47 11.78
C GLY A 14 6.65 8.99 10.52
N VAL A 15 7.56 8.20 9.96
CA VAL A 15 8.28 8.47 8.73
C VAL A 15 8.26 7.25 7.84
N SER A 16 8.36 7.48 6.54
CA SER A 16 8.56 6.43 5.56
C SER A 16 9.58 6.89 4.53
N PHE A 17 10.34 5.94 4.03
CA PHE A 17 11.31 6.13 2.97
C PHE A 17 11.26 4.94 2.02
N VAL A 18 11.23 5.21 0.73
CA VAL A 18 11.18 4.19 -0.32
C VAL A 18 12.16 4.59 -1.41
N SER A 19 13.12 3.72 -1.72
CA SER A 19 14.02 3.83 -2.86
C SER A 19 13.75 2.70 -3.85
N ASN A 20 13.93 3.00 -5.14
CA ASN A 20 13.74 2.05 -6.25
C ASN A 20 12.43 1.23 -6.11
N PHE A 21 11.30 1.92 -5.89
CA PHE A 21 9.98 1.30 -5.71
C PHE A 21 9.91 0.25 -4.57
N GLY A 22 10.83 0.31 -3.60
CA GLY A 22 10.91 -0.62 -2.48
C GLY A 22 11.76 -1.86 -2.72
N LYS A 23 12.33 -2.03 -3.93
CA LYS A 23 13.24 -3.13 -4.28
C LYS A 23 14.58 -3.04 -3.57
N GLU A 24 15.06 -1.81 -3.38
CA GLU A 24 16.29 -1.54 -2.65
C GLU A 24 16.00 -1.26 -1.18
N THR A 25 15.06 -0.36 -0.89
CA THR A 25 14.67 -0.05 0.49
C THR A 25 13.21 0.39 0.58
N CYS A 26 12.48 -0.20 1.52
CA CYS A 26 11.19 0.28 2.00
C CYS A 26 11.19 0.29 3.52
N LEU A 27 11.32 1.48 4.11
CA LEU A 27 11.38 1.69 5.55
C LEU A 27 10.15 2.46 6.02
N VAL A 28 9.54 1.99 7.11
CA VAL A 28 8.47 2.71 7.80
C VAL A 28 8.74 2.64 9.30
N ALA A 29 8.76 3.79 9.96
CA ALA A 29 8.91 3.88 11.40
C ALA A 29 7.77 4.73 11.96
N VAL A 30 7.04 4.18 12.93
CA VAL A 30 5.95 4.87 13.63
C VAL A 30 6.25 4.85 15.13
N HIS A 31 6.17 6.02 15.75
CA HIS A 31 6.36 6.18 17.18
C HIS A 31 5.36 5.30 17.96
N PRO A 32 5.77 4.55 18.99
CA PRO A 32 4.93 3.55 19.66
C PRO A 32 3.54 4.04 20.10
N LEU A 33 3.44 5.27 20.61
CA LEU A 33 2.16 5.89 21.02
C LEU A 33 1.15 6.07 19.89
N TYR A 34 1.59 6.07 18.63
CA TYR A 34 0.76 6.28 17.45
C TYR A 34 0.70 5.05 16.53
N ARG A 35 1.16 3.88 17.01
CA ARG A 35 0.94 2.60 16.32
C ARG A 35 -0.52 2.17 16.41
N SER A 36 -0.91 1.20 15.58
CA SER A 36 -2.27 0.67 15.49
C SER A 36 -3.34 1.72 15.15
N ARG A 37 -2.94 2.85 14.56
CA ARG A 37 -3.81 3.92 14.05
C ARG A 37 -3.67 4.13 12.55
N HIS A 38 -3.29 3.06 11.84
CA HIS A 38 -3.03 3.07 10.39
C HIS A 38 -1.99 4.09 9.90
N THR A 39 -1.21 4.73 10.79
CA THR A 39 -0.17 5.71 10.41
C THR A 39 0.82 5.15 9.39
N GLY A 40 1.35 3.94 9.63
CA GLY A 40 2.28 3.29 8.72
C GLY A 40 1.62 2.87 7.41
N THR A 41 0.37 2.39 7.47
CA THR A 41 -0.44 2.05 6.30
C THR A 41 -0.66 3.27 5.41
N ALA A 42 -1.06 4.41 5.99
CA ALA A 42 -1.28 5.65 5.26
C ALA A 42 0.02 6.16 4.60
N LEU A 43 1.16 6.01 5.28
CA LEU A 43 2.46 6.34 4.72
C LEU A 43 2.80 5.46 3.50
N LEU A 44 2.57 4.14 3.58
CA LEU A 44 2.78 3.23 2.45
C LEU A 44 1.80 3.47 1.30
N ALA A 45 0.52 3.66 1.60
CA ALA A 45 -0.50 3.98 0.60
C ALA A 45 -0.13 5.24 -0.19
N ALA A 46 0.36 6.29 0.49
CA ALA A 46 0.83 7.50 -0.17
C ALA A 46 2.06 7.26 -1.08
N HIS A 47 2.96 6.33 -0.71
CA HIS A 47 4.04 5.91 -1.60
C HIS A 47 3.51 5.15 -2.82
N LEU A 48 2.55 4.24 -2.62
CA LEU A 48 1.94 3.47 -3.69
C LEU A 48 1.19 4.37 -4.68
N GLU A 49 0.35 5.29 -4.19
CA GLU A 49 -0.37 6.28 -5.01
C GLU A 49 0.61 7.13 -5.84
N ARG A 50 1.72 7.56 -5.24
CA ARG A 50 2.70 8.41 -5.91
C ARG A 50 3.57 7.67 -6.92
N LEU A 51 3.93 6.42 -6.64
CA LEU A 51 4.88 5.64 -7.44
C LEU A 51 4.18 4.72 -8.45
N GLY A 52 2.90 4.41 -8.26
CA GLY A 52 2.14 3.44 -9.06
C GLY A 52 2.54 1.97 -8.85
N ALA A 53 3.68 1.73 -8.22
CA ALA A 53 4.18 0.41 -7.87
C ALA A 53 4.96 0.48 -6.56
N LEU A 54 4.88 -0.59 -5.77
CA LEU A 54 5.61 -0.72 -4.52
C LEU A 54 5.86 -2.20 -4.21
N GLU A 55 7.07 -2.49 -3.73
CA GLU A 55 7.50 -3.79 -3.22
C GLU A 55 8.00 -3.67 -1.77
N CYS A 56 7.71 -4.67 -0.95
CA CYS A 56 8.20 -4.75 0.42
C CYS A 56 8.62 -6.18 0.74
N ASN A 57 9.82 -6.35 1.31
CA ASN A 57 10.24 -7.62 1.89
C ASN A 57 9.97 -7.59 3.40
N VAL A 58 9.12 -8.49 3.90
CA VAL A 58 8.71 -8.51 5.31
C VAL A 58 8.88 -9.92 5.87
N ALA A 59 9.56 -10.05 7.00
CA ALA A 59 9.71 -11.33 7.68
C ALA A 59 8.34 -11.89 8.10
N CYS A 60 8.12 -13.20 7.96
CA CYS A 60 6.82 -13.81 8.25
C CYS A 60 6.37 -13.69 9.71
N ASP A 61 7.31 -13.49 10.64
CA ASP A 61 7.04 -13.29 12.07
C ASP A 61 6.76 -11.83 12.45
N ASP A 62 7.01 -10.87 11.54
CA ASP A 62 6.65 -9.46 11.73
C ASP A 62 5.19 -9.20 11.33
N ILE A 63 4.28 -9.70 12.17
CA ILE A 63 2.82 -9.58 11.96
C ILE A 63 2.37 -8.11 11.88
N ALA A 64 3.05 -7.18 12.54
CA ALA A 64 2.70 -5.77 12.51
C ALA A 64 2.97 -5.16 11.12
N SER A 65 4.17 -5.41 10.56
CA SER A 65 4.52 -4.96 9.21
C SER A 65 3.68 -5.65 8.14
N LEU A 66 3.40 -6.95 8.30
CA LEU A 66 2.51 -7.68 7.38
C LEU A 66 1.12 -7.05 7.34
N LYS A 67 0.48 -6.84 8.50
CA LYS A 67 -0.82 -6.16 8.59
C LYS A 67 -0.78 -4.77 7.97
N MET A 68 0.28 -4.01 8.24
CA MET A 68 0.46 -2.67 7.69
C MET A 68 0.49 -2.69 6.15
N CYS A 69 1.27 -3.59 5.55
CA CYS A 69 1.41 -3.74 4.11
C CYS A 69 0.12 -4.25 3.44
N PHE A 70 -0.54 -5.26 4.01
CA PHE A 70 -1.82 -5.76 3.48
C PHE A 70 -2.91 -4.68 3.53
N ASN A 71 -3.00 -3.93 4.64
CA ASN A 71 -3.92 -2.80 4.74
C ASN A 71 -3.61 -1.67 3.76
N ALA A 72 -2.37 -1.57 3.27
CA ALA A 72 -1.97 -0.58 2.27
C ALA A 72 -2.27 -1.03 0.83
N GLY A 73 -2.88 -2.21 0.62
CA GLY A 73 -3.23 -2.75 -0.70
C GLY A 73 -2.12 -3.57 -1.35
N LEU A 74 -1.08 -3.96 -0.61
CA LEU A 74 -0.07 -4.89 -1.09
C LEU A 74 -0.56 -6.34 -0.92
N ALA A 75 -0.15 -7.24 -1.82
CA ALA A 75 -0.43 -8.67 -1.74
C ALA A 75 0.88 -9.47 -1.72
N ALA A 76 0.88 -10.63 -1.05
CA ALA A 76 2.02 -11.53 -1.05
C ALA A 76 2.12 -12.24 -2.41
N VAL A 77 3.30 -12.14 -3.04
CA VAL A 77 3.55 -12.69 -4.39
C VAL A 77 4.66 -13.75 -4.39
N ALA A 78 5.53 -13.76 -3.39
CA ALA A 78 6.55 -14.79 -3.22
C ALA A 78 6.92 -14.97 -1.75
N LEU A 79 7.40 -16.17 -1.42
CA LEU A 79 8.00 -16.50 -0.14
C LEU A 79 9.47 -16.87 -0.40
N THR A 80 10.39 -16.25 0.31
CA THR A 80 11.83 -16.45 0.13
C THR A 80 12.54 -16.62 1.48
N GLY A 81 13.75 -17.16 1.43
CA GLY A 81 14.66 -17.23 2.57
C GLY A 81 14.51 -18.47 3.45
N SER A 82 15.65 -18.88 4.01
CA SER A 82 15.82 -19.83 5.11
C SER A 82 17.04 -19.38 5.91
N PRO A 83 17.03 -19.36 7.26
CA PRO A 83 16.01 -19.83 8.21
C PRO A 83 14.90 -18.83 8.56
N LYS A 84 15.00 -17.55 8.18
CA LYS A 84 13.95 -16.54 8.44
C LYS A 84 13.08 -16.33 7.19
N PRO A 85 11.92 -16.98 7.09
CA PRO A 85 11.05 -16.84 5.92
C PRO A 85 10.59 -15.39 5.77
N THR A 86 10.64 -14.87 4.55
CA THR A 86 10.34 -13.48 4.20
C THR A 86 9.36 -13.46 3.03
N LEU A 87 8.25 -12.75 3.20
CA LEU A 87 7.28 -12.51 2.15
C LEU A 87 7.71 -11.30 1.32
N LEU A 88 7.70 -11.49 0.00
CA LEU A 88 7.68 -10.39 -0.95
C LEU A 88 6.23 -9.96 -1.15
N LEU A 89 5.94 -8.73 -0.76
CA LEU A 89 4.64 -8.07 -0.93
C LEU A 89 4.73 -7.06 -2.07
N ARG A 90 3.76 -7.04 -2.98
CA ARG A 90 3.70 -6.13 -4.11
C ARG A 90 2.31 -5.56 -4.29
N ALA A 91 2.22 -4.32 -4.77
CA ALA A 91 0.94 -3.76 -5.20
C ALA A 91 0.41 -4.53 -6.41
N LEU A 92 -0.81 -5.05 -6.29
CA LEU A 92 -1.53 -5.54 -7.46
C LEU A 92 -1.97 -4.30 -8.24
N GLN A 93 -1.51 -4.19 -9.48
CA GLN A 93 -2.09 -3.21 -10.39
C GLN A 93 -3.57 -3.58 -10.52
N SER A 94 -4.47 -2.75 -10.02
CA SER A 94 -5.80 -2.72 -10.61
C SER A 94 -5.55 -2.39 -12.07
N ALA A 95 -5.75 -3.38 -12.95
CA ALA A 95 -5.84 -3.11 -14.36
C ALA A 95 -6.79 -1.92 -14.48
N ILE A 96 -6.26 -0.79 -14.94
CA ILE A 96 -7.11 0.27 -15.46
C ILE A 96 -7.86 -0.42 -16.59
N SER A 97 -9.11 -0.82 -16.35
CA SER A 97 -10.03 -1.07 -17.45
C SER A 97 -9.94 0.19 -18.31
N PRO A 98 -9.62 0.08 -19.61
CA PRO A 98 -9.66 1.26 -20.47
C PRO A 98 -11.05 1.88 -20.26
N THR A 99 -11.07 3.16 -19.94
CA THR A 99 -12.28 3.96 -19.91
C THR A 99 -12.95 3.78 -21.27
N ILE A 100 -13.90 2.86 -21.35
CA ILE A 100 -14.91 2.88 -22.41
C ILE A 100 -15.72 4.13 -22.07
N SER A 101 -15.36 5.23 -22.72
CA SER A 101 -16.26 6.36 -22.86
C SER A 101 -17.60 5.79 -23.35
N PRO A 102 -18.72 6.02 -22.66
CA PRO A 102 -20.01 5.68 -23.24
C PRO A 102 -20.19 6.64 -24.42
N GLN A 103 -19.80 6.21 -25.62
CA GLN A 103 -20.45 6.70 -26.81
C GLN A 103 -21.87 6.17 -26.72
N GLU A 104 -22.76 7.10 -26.43
CA GLU A 104 -24.22 7.03 -26.50
C GLU A 104 -24.61 6.24 -27.76
N GLY A 105 -24.84 4.94 -27.57
CA GLY A 105 -25.35 4.02 -28.58
C GLY A 105 -26.76 3.66 -28.20
N GLU A 106 -27.72 4.11 -29.01
CA GLU A 106 -29.15 3.87 -28.89
C GLU A 106 -29.51 2.44 -28.46
N LEU A 107 -30.28 2.33 -27.38
CA LEU A 107 -31.02 1.13 -27.01
C LEU A 107 -32.23 0.97 -27.93
N LEU A 108 -32.05 0.32 -29.07
CA LEU A 108 -33.16 -0.21 -29.88
C LEU A 108 -33.20 -1.74 -29.77
N CYS A 109 -33.64 -2.22 -28.62
CA CYS A 109 -34.13 -3.59 -28.51
C CYS A 109 -35.56 -3.64 -29.07
N HIS A 110 -35.70 -3.85 -30.38
CA HIS A 110 -36.97 -4.24 -30.96
C HIS A 110 -37.23 -5.72 -30.64
N SER A 111 -38.27 -6.00 -29.85
CA SER A 111 -38.78 -7.36 -29.65
C SER A 111 -39.48 -7.83 -30.93
N PRO A 112 -39.23 -9.04 -31.44
CA PRO A 112 -40.15 -9.68 -32.36
C PRO A 112 -41.35 -10.23 -31.57
N PHE A 113 -42.51 -10.24 -32.25
CA PHE A 113 -43.78 -10.82 -31.79
C PHE A 113 -43.68 -12.32 -31.49
#